data_AF-A0A1F8SYP5-F1
#
_entry.id   AF-A0A1F8SYP5-F1
#
_cell.length_a   1.000
_cell.length_b   1.000
_cell.length_c   1.000
_cell.angle_alpha   90.00
_cell.angle_beta   90.00
_cell.angle_gamma   90.00
#
_symmetry.space_group_name_H-M   'P 1'
#
loop_
_entity.id
_entity.type
_entity.pdbx_description
1 polymer ?
#
loop_
_entity_poly.entity_id
_entity_poly.type
_entity_poly.pdbx_seq_one_letter_code
_entity_poly.pdbx_strand_id
1 'polypeptide(L)'
;MVKQDMSQIDELTGLLSRKGFLERFGEMLVKAKTGMQETPLSLALLDVDIFMKINEQYGHVTGDRVLVTVAEVIQEYAGKEALVGRYGGDEYVIVFLGEEREQAFLKVEQIRQELSRRELKTADGKTIQGIFISGGVASFPVDGRTENELFRKADHALYRAKASGRKQIRLAYEERMVPKTTHYTQIQLERLSKLAEEKGVSEADLLREAMDDFLTKYGVNDIET
;
A
#
# COMPACT_ATOMS: atom_id res chain seq x y z
N MET A 1 -19.76 -9.02 -30.24
CA MET A 1 -20.05 -9.13 -28.79
C MET A 1 -18.70 -9.24 -28.09
N VAL A 2 -18.22 -8.16 -27.48
CA VAL A 2 -16.96 -8.20 -26.70
C VAL A 2 -17.25 -9.05 -25.48
N LYS A 3 -16.59 -10.20 -25.35
CA LYS A 3 -16.62 -11.00 -24.11
C LYS A 3 -16.09 -10.09 -23.01
N GLN A 4 -16.93 -9.71 -22.05
CA GLN A 4 -16.41 -9.28 -20.76
C GLN A 4 -15.61 -10.47 -20.21
N ASP A 5 -14.30 -10.31 -20.15
CA ASP A 5 -13.40 -11.29 -19.57
C ASP A 5 -13.76 -11.39 -18.08
N MET A 6 -14.38 -12.50 -17.67
CA MET A 6 -14.80 -12.76 -16.29
C MET A 6 -13.63 -12.66 -15.29
N SER A 7 -12.38 -12.64 -15.77
CA SER A 7 -11.19 -12.46 -14.93
C SER A 7 -10.95 -11.04 -14.42
N GLN A 8 -11.74 -10.04 -14.84
CA GLN A 8 -11.52 -8.61 -14.55
C GLN A 8 -12.19 -8.12 -13.26
N ILE A 9 -13.16 -8.89 -12.73
CA ILE A 9 -13.94 -8.54 -11.55
C ILE A 9 -13.77 -9.64 -10.51
N ASP A 10 -13.62 -9.27 -9.24
CA ASP A 10 -13.65 -10.19 -8.12
C ASP A 10 -15.10 -10.57 -7.80
N GLU A 11 -15.44 -11.86 -7.90
CA GLU A 11 -16.82 -12.33 -7.77
C GLU A 11 -17.40 -12.12 -6.36
N LEU A 12 -16.56 -12.14 -5.32
CA LEU A 12 -17.00 -11.97 -3.94
C LEU A 12 -17.39 -10.52 -3.65
N THR A 13 -16.53 -9.57 -4.03
CA THR A 13 -16.66 -8.16 -3.64
C THR A 13 -17.26 -7.27 -4.72
N GLY A 14 -17.29 -7.72 -5.98
CA GLY A 14 -17.69 -6.92 -7.14
C GLY A 14 -16.68 -5.82 -7.52
N LEU A 15 -15.54 -5.74 -6.84
CA LEU A 15 -14.44 -4.84 -7.19
C LEU A 15 -13.65 -5.36 -8.39
N LEU A 16 -12.74 -4.54 -8.92
CA LEU A 16 -11.77 -5.04 -9.90
C LEU A 16 -10.91 -6.13 -9.28
N SER A 17 -10.68 -7.20 -10.01
CA SER A 17 -9.66 -8.18 -9.65
C SER A 17 -8.27 -7.54 -9.76
N ARG A 18 -7.24 -8.19 -9.21
CA ARG A 18 -5.84 -7.76 -9.40
C ARG A 18 -5.51 -7.45 -10.86
N LYS A 19 -5.87 -8.35 -11.78
CA LYS A 19 -5.61 -8.19 -13.22
C LYS A 19 -6.31 -6.95 -13.77
N GLY A 20 -7.61 -6.81 -13.50
CA GLY A 20 -8.38 -5.68 -14.03
C GLY A 20 -8.02 -4.33 -13.40
N PHE A 21 -7.57 -4.36 -12.16
CA PHE A 21 -7.03 -3.17 -11.51
C PHE A 21 -5.73 -2.71 -12.18
N LEU A 22 -4.76 -3.60 -12.36
CA LEU A 22 -3.44 -3.27 -12.93
C LEU A 22 -3.56 -2.73 -14.36
N GLU A 23 -4.38 -3.36 -15.20
CA GLU A 23 -4.63 -2.88 -16.57
C GLU A 23 -5.16 -1.43 -16.59
N ARG A 24 -6.19 -1.14 -15.77
CA ARG A 24 -6.77 0.21 -15.69
C ARG A 24 -5.85 1.22 -15.02
N PHE A 25 -5.07 0.79 -14.03
CA PHE A 25 -4.12 1.68 -13.36
C PHE A 25 -3.01 2.11 -14.32
N GLY A 26 -2.46 1.19 -15.11
CA GLY A 26 -1.47 1.52 -16.14
C GLY A 26 -1.99 2.58 -17.12
N GLU A 27 -3.22 2.43 -17.62
CA GLU A 27 -3.86 3.43 -18.49
C GLU A 27 -4.02 4.80 -17.80
N MET A 28 -4.48 4.81 -16.55
CA MET A 28 -4.62 6.04 -15.76
C MET A 28 -3.27 6.73 -15.53
N LEU A 29 -2.23 5.99 -15.21
CA LEU A 29 -0.90 6.53 -14.95
C LEU A 29 -0.27 7.12 -16.22
N VAL A 30 -0.49 6.49 -17.38
CA VAL A 30 -0.07 7.06 -18.68
C VAL A 30 -0.79 8.39 -18.92
N LYS A 31 -2.12 8.43 -18.75
CA LYS A 31 -2.90 9.67 -18.92
C LYS A 31 -2.44 10.78 -17.98
N ALA A 32 -2.15 10.45 -16.72
CA ALA A 32 -1.65 11.38 -15.72
C ALA A 32 -0.29 11.99 -16.09
N LYS A 33 0.56 11.24 -16.81
CA LYS A 33 1.88 11.71 -17.30
C LYS A 33 1.81 12.55 -18.57
N THR A 34 0.92 12.20 -19.50
CA THR A 34 0.93 12.74 -20.87
C THR A 34 0.04 13.96 -21.08
N GLY A 35 -0.61 14.46 -20.03
CA GLY A 35 -1.41 15.69 -20.10
C GLY A 35 -0.55 16.93 -20.42
N MET A 36 -1.21 18.07 -20.72
CA MET A 36 -0.51 19.36 -20.85
C MET A 36 0.28 19.72 -19.58
N GLN A 37 -0.20 19.25 -18.42
CA GLN A 37 0.49 19.23 -17.14
C GLN A 37 0.30 17.83 -16.52
N GLU A 38 1.26 17.42 -15.67
CA GLU A 38 1.13 16.18 -14.91
C GLU A 38 -0.04 16.30 -13.93
N THR A 39 -0.95 15.33 -13.96
CA THR A 39 -2.06 15.26 -12.99
C THR A 39 -1.60 14.42 -11.81
N PRO A 40 -1.68 14.91 -10.56
CA PRO A 40 -1.32 14.11 -9.40
C PRO A 40 -2.22 12.88 -9.30
N LEU A 41 -1.67 11.80 -8.80
CA LEU A 41 -2.38 10.55 -8.60
C LEU A 41 -1.84 9.87 -7.35
N SER A 42 -2.72 9.35 -6.51
CA SER A 42 -2.32 8.69 -5.27
C SER A 42 -2.82 7.25 -5.22
N LEU A 43 -1.91 6.32 -4.97
CA LEU A 43 -2.15 4.90 -4.77
C LEU A 43 -2.20 4.60 -3.26
N ALA A 44 -3.24 3.93 -2.81
CA ALA A 44 -3.35 3.38 -1.47
C ALA A 44 -3.41 1.86 -1.54
N LEU A 45 -2.54 1.18 -0.77
CA LEU A 45 -2.58 -0.25 -0.54
C LEU A 45 -3.05 -0.51 0.89
N LEU A 46 -4.10 -1.32 1.04
CA LEU A 46 -4.78 -1.58 2.30
C LEU A 46 -4.82 -3.08 2.56
N ASP A 47 -4.78 -3.46 3.83
CA ASP A 47 -4.85 -4.85 4.28
C ASP A 47 -5.71 -4.97 5.52
N VAL A 48 -6.56 -6.00 5.57
CA VAL A 48 -7.40 -6.28 6.73
C VAL A 48 -6.56 -6.87 7.86
N ASP A 49 -6.41 -6.11 8.94
CA ASP A 49 -5.63 -6.54 10.09
C ASP A 49 -6.18 -7.83 10.67
N ILE A 50 -5.29 -8.79 10.94
CA ILE A 50 -5.59 -10.07 11.62
C ILE A 50 -6.70 -10.90 10.94
N PHE A 51 -6.91 -10.76 9.62
CA PHE A 51 -7.97 -11.46 8.89
C PHE A 51 -7.94 -12.98 9.06
N MET A 52 -6.76 -13.61 9.04
CA MET A 52 -6.63 -15.04 9.29
C MET A 52 -7.23 -15.46 10.64
N LYS A 53 -7.04 -14.65 11.71
CA LYS A 53 -7.63 -14.92 13.03
C LYS A 53 -9.16 -14.80 13.02
N ILE A 54 -9.70 -13.88 12.22
CA ILE A 54 -11.15 -13.76 12.02
C ILE A 54 -11.69 -15.05 11.39
N ASN A 55 -11.03 -15.58 10.36
CA ASN A 55 -11.41 -16.85 9.74
C ASN A 55 -11.31 -18.02 10.72
N GLU A 56 -10.21 -18.13 11.47
CA GLU A 56 -10.00 -19.18 12.47
C GLU A 56 -11.07 -19.14 13.58
N GLN A 57 -11.47 -17.94 14.01
CA GLN A 57 -12.40 -17.77 15.13
C GLN A 57 -13.88 -17.84 14.74
N TYR A 58 -14.23 -17.35 13.55
CA TYR A 58 -15.63 -17.15 13.14
C TYR A 58 -16.00 -17.84 11.82
N GLY A 59 -15.06 -18.55 11.20
CA GLY A 59 -15.25 -19.29 9.96
C GLY A 59 -15.21 -18.43 8.70
N HIS A 60 -14.95 -19.08 7.57
CA HIS A 60 -14.80 -18.43 6.26
C HIS A 60 -16.03 -17.64 5.81
N VAL A 61 -17.25 -18.10 6.12
CA VAL A 61 -18.48 -17.35 5.80
C VAL A 61 -18.49 -15.98 6.47
N THR A 62 -17.97 -15.87 7.69
CA THR A 62 -17.84 -14.58 8.39
C THR A 62 -16.71 -13.75 7.78
N GLY A 63 -15.58 -14.39 7.42
CA GLY A 63 -14.49 -13.72 6.72
C GLY A 63 -14.91 -13.12 5.38
N ASP A 64 -15.67 -13.86 4.57
CA ASP A 64 -16.22 -13.38 3.31
C ASP A 64 -17.11 -12.15 3.52
N ARG A 65 -17.92 -12.15 4.58
CA ARG A 65 -18.73 -10.98 4.94
C ARG A 65 -17.88 -9.78 5.35
N VAL A 66 -16.78 -10.00 6.08
CA VAL A 66 -15.82 -8.93 6.40
C VAL A 66 -15.25 -8.34 5.11
N LEU A 67 -14.83 -9.17 4.16
CA LEU A 67 -14.28 -8.72 2.88
C LEU A 67 -15.30 -7.92 2.05
N VAL A 68 -16.55 -8.38 2.02
CA VAL A 68 -17.64 -7.64 1.35
C VAL A 68 -17.88 -6.29 2.04
N THR A 69 -17.97 -6.25 3.37
CA THR A 69 -18.16 -4.99 4.11
C THR A 69 -17.00 -4.02 3.91
N VAL A 70 -15.76 -4.51 3.83
CA VAL A 70 -14.60 -3.66 3.50
C VAL A 70 -14.73 -3.06 2.11
N ALA A 71 -15.12 -3.86 1.11
CA ALA A 71 -15.32 -3.38 -0.25
C ALA A 71 -16.42 -2.31 -0.34
N GLU A 72 -17.57 -2.54 0.32
CA GLU A 72 -18.69 -1.60 0.36
C GLU A 72 -18.29 -0.25 0.95
N VAL A 73 -17.58 -0.26 2.10
CA VAL A 73 -17.11 0.99 2.73
C VAL A 73 -16.06 1.68 1.86
N ILE A 74 -15.14 0.93 1.24
CA ILE A 74 -14.19 1.55 0.32
C ILE A 74 -14.92 2.25 -0.83
N GLN A 75 -15.91 1.60 -1.47
CA GLN A 75 -16.66 2.21 -2.58
C GLN A 75 -17.47 3.44 -2.15
N GLU A 76 -18.06 3.41 -0.95
CA GLU A 76 -18.84 4.52 -0.41
C GLU A 76 -17.98 5.79 -0.24
N TYR A 77 -16.74 5.64 0.23
CA TYR A 77 -15.89 6.77 0.62
C TYR A 77 -14.77 7.10 -0.37
N ALA A 78 -14.40 6.20 -1.30
CA ALA A 78 -13.34 6.47 -2.28
C ALA A 78 -13.74 7.52 -3.32
N GLY A 79 -15.04 7.64 -3.62
CA GLY A 79 -15.58 8.55 -4.61
C GLY A 79 -15.64 7.94 -6.02
N LYS A 80 -16.46 8.55 -6.89
CA LYS A 80 -16.83 7.97 -8.20
C LYS A 80 -15.67 7.85 -9.20
N GLU A 81 -14.69 8.74 -9.09
CA GLU A 81 -13.53 8.78 -9.98
C GLU A 81 -12.38 7.90 -9.47
N ALA A 82 -12.53 7.27 -8.29
CA ALA A 82 -11.51 6.38 -7.75
C ALA A 82 -11.56 5.01 -8.41
N LEU A 83 -10.39 4.48 -8.75
CA LEU A 83 -10.24 3.10 -9.18
C LEU A 83 -10.05 2.23 -7.94
N VAL A 84 -10.90 1.23 -7.75
CA VAL A 84 -10.85 0.33 -6.58
C VAL A 84 -10.74 -1.11 -7.04
N GLY A 85 -9.82 -1.86 -6.43
CA GLY A 85 -9.64 -3.28 -6.69
C GLY A 85 -9.36 -4.09 -5.42
N ARG A 86 -9.69 -5.38 -5.49
CA ARG A 86 -9.22 -6.39 -4.53
C ARG A 86 -7.95 -7.01 -5.10
N TYR A 87 -6.81 -6.65 -4.51
CA TYR A 87 -5.48 -6.97 -5.03
C TYR A 87 -5.03 -8.38 -4.63
N GLY A 88 -5.39 -8.81 -3.42
CA GLY A 88 -5.04 -10.10 -2.83
C GLY A 88 -6.23 -10.70 -2.08
N GLY A 89 -5.97 -11.69 -1.22
CA GLY A 89 -7.03 -12.35 -0.44
C GLY A 89 -7.79 -11.36 0.46
N ASP A 90 -7.05 -10.56 1.21
CA ASP A 90 -7.54 -9.54 2.16
C ASP A 90 -6.93 -8.16 1.91
N GLU A 91 -6.33 -7.99 0.73
CA GLU A 91 -5.65 -6.77 0.31
C GLU A 91 -6.50 -6.00 -0.71
N TYR A 92 -6.62 -4.71 -0.49
CA TYR A 92 -7.36 -3.78 -1.34
C TYR A 92 -6.44 -2.69 -1.85
N VAL A 93 -6.74 -2.20 -3.04
CA VAL A 93 -5.99 -1.13 -3.67
C VAL A 93 -6.93 -0.07 -4.20
N ILE A 94 -6.55 1.20 -3.99
CA ILE A 94 -7.32 2.35 -4.42
C ILE A 94 -6.39 3.30 -5.15
N VAL A 95 -6.83 3.84 -6.29
CA VAL A 95 -6.16 4.95 -6.95
C VAL A 95 -7.10 6.13 -7.05
N PHE A 96 -6.63 7.28 -6.57
CA PHE A 96 -7.31 8.55 -6.64
C PHE A 96 -6.66 9.43 -7.70
N LEU A 97 -7.40 9.75 -8.78
CA LEU A 97 -6.93 10.66 -9.82
C LEU A 97 -7.17 12.12 -9.42
N GLY A 98 -6.16 12.97 -9.61
CA GLY A 98 -6.24 14.39 -9.29
C GLY A 98 -6.12 14.70 -7.80
N GLU A 99 -5.88 13.69 -6.95
CA GLU A 99 -5.75 13.84 -5.51
C GLU A 99 -4.27 13.70 -5.11
N GLU A 100 -3.78 14.71 -4.40
CA GLU A 100 -2.44 14.70 -3.81
C GLU A 100 -2.38 13.77 -2.59
N ARG A 101 -1.15 13.52 -2.15
CA ARG A 101 -0.83 12.55 -1.09
C ARG A 101 -1.64 12.75 0.19
N GLU A 102 -1.72 13.98 0.66
CA GLU A 102 -2.42 14.35 1.90
C GLU A 102 -3.93 14.19 1.76
N GLN A 103 -4.50 14.50 0.59
CA GLN A 103 -5.93 14.33 0.33
C GLN A 103 -6.32 12.86 0.26
N ALA A 104 -5.53 12.05 -0.43
CA ALA A 104 -5.70 10.61 -0.48
C ALA A 104 -5.58 9.98 0.91
N PHE A 105 -4.60 10.41 1.71
CA PHE A 105 -4.46 9.97 3.10
C PHE A 105 -5.72 10.25 3.93
N LEU A 106 -6.29 11.46 3.84
CA LEU A 106 -7.50 11.81 4.59
C LEU A 106 -8.69 10.93 4.19
N LYS A 107 -8.88 10.65 2.90
CA LYS A 107 -9.95 9.73 2.42
C LYS A 107 -9.75 8.31 2.94
N VAL A 108 -8.52 7.81 2.87
CA VAL A 108 -8.21 6.45 3.34
C VAL A 108 -8.33 6.35 4.87
N GLU A 109 -7.93 7.38 5.61
CA GLU A 109 -8.11 7.45 7.06
C GLU A 109 -9.60 7.51 7.44
N GLN A 110 -10.43 8.20 6.65
CA GLN A 110 -11.88 8.17 6.82
C GLN A 110 -12.45 6.76 6.60
N ILE A 111 -12.05 6.05 5.53
CA ILE A 111 -12.41 4.64 5.31
C ILE A 111 -12.04 3.78 6.53
N ARG A 112 -10.82 3.93 7.04
CA ARG A 112 -10.34 3.18 8.22
C ARG A 112 -11.20 3.46 9.46
N GLN A 113 -11.53 4.72 9.71
CA GLN A 113 -12.36 5.11 10.85
C GLN A 113 -13.77 4.53 10.75
N GLU A 114 -14.37 4.58 9.56
CA GLU A 114 -15.71 4.04 9.33
C GLU A 114 -15.75 2.51 9.50
N LEU A 115 -14.76 1.79 8.98
CA LEU A 115 -14.62 0.36 9.23
C LEU A 115 -14.48 0.02 10.71
N SER A 116 -13.73 0.82 11.46
CA SER A 116 -13.54 0.61 12.90
C SER A 116 -14.83 0.76 13.73
N ARG A 117 -15.84 1.44 13.16
CA ARG A 117 -17.16 1.64 13.78
C ARG A 117 -18.20 0.62 13.32
N ARG A 118 -17.91 -0.19 12.29
CA ARG A 118 -18.84 -1.21 11.81
C ARG A 118 -18.94 -2.36 12.81
N GLU A 119 -20.17 -2.82 13.02
CA GLU A 119 -20.45 -4.06 13.74
C GLU A 119 -20.87 -5.13 12.74
N LEU A 120 -20.31 -6.33 12.86
CA LEU A 120 -20.67 -7.45 12.00
C LEU A 120 -21.20 -8.62 12.84
N LYS A 121 -22.48 -8.95 12.65
CA LYS A 121 -23.10 -10.12 13.28
C LYS A 121 -22.67 -11.39 12.58
N THR A 122 -22.08 -12.33 13.28
CA THR A 122 -21.64 -13.63 12.74
C THR A 122 -22.81 -14.61 12.62
N ALA A 123 -22.61 -15.73 11.91
CA ALA A 123 -23.64 -16.74 11.72
C ALA A 123 -24.06 -17.43 13.05
N ASP A 124 -23.14 -17.52 14.02
CA ASP A 124 -23.38 -18.05 15.37
C ASP A 124 -23.90 -16.98 16.35
N GLY A 125 -24.31 -15.81 15.85
CA GLY A 125 -24.96 -14.75 16.64
C GLY A 125 -24.01 -13.89 17.48
N LYS A 126 -22.69 -14.06 17.36
CA LYS A 126 -21.70 -13.15 17.97
C LYS A 126 -21.62 -11.84 17.17
N THR A 127 -21.05 -10.81 17.80
CA THR A 127 -20.79 -9.53 17.14
C THR A 127 -19.28 -9.28 17.09
N ILE A 128 -18.74 -9.07 15.90
CA ILE A 128 -17.40 -8.52 15.70
C ILE A 128 -17.50 -7.00 15.82
N GLN A 129 -16.71 -6.46 16.75
CA GLN A 129 -16.66 -5.04 17.07
C GLN A 129 -15.52 -4.38 16.29
N GLY A 130 -15.88 -3.67 15.22
CA GLY A 130 -14.93 -2.99 14.34
C GLY A 130 -14.21 -3.93 13.38
N ILE A 131 -14.06 -3.48 12.15
CA ILE A 131 -13.12 -4.05 11.18
C ILE A 131 -11.91 -3.12 11.14
N PHE A 132 -10.71 -3.69 11.27
CA PHE A 132 -9.48 -2.91 11.32
C PHE A 132 -8.67 -3.15 10.07
N ILE A 133 -8.13 -2.06 9.50
CA ILE A 133 -7.23 -2.10 8.37
C ILE A 133 -5.96 -1.31 8.67
N SER A 134 -4.86 -1.75 8.07
CA SER A 134 -3.64 -0.97 7.93
C SER A 134 -3.47 -0.57 6.47
N GLY A 135 -2.82 0.58 6.22
CA GLY A 135 -2.66 1.08 4.86
C GLY A 135 -1.39 1.88 4.63
N GLY A 136 -0.94 1.87 3.38
CA GLY A 136 0.17 2.68 2.88
C GLY A 136 -0.26 3.49 1.65
N VAL A 137 0.12 4.77 1.60
CA VAL A 137 -0.24 5.69 0.50
C VAL A 137 1.02 6.21 -0.18
N ALA A 138 1.11 6.15 -1.50
CA ALA A 138 2.18 6.72 -2.30
C ALA A 138 1.61 7.49 -3.50
N SER A 139 2.25 8.60 -3.89
CA SER A 139 1.71 9.51 -4.88
C SER A 139 2.65 9.79 -6.05
N PHE A 140 2.11 9.80 -7.25
CA PHE A 140 2.73 10.35 -8.44
C PHE A 140 2.58 11.88 -8.45
N PRO A 141 3.64 12.64 -8.83
CA PRO A 141 5.00 12.18 -9.14
C PRO A 141 5.95 12.11 -7.93
N VAL A 142 5.49 12.47 -6.73
CA VAL A 142 6.33 12.74 -5.54
C VAL A 142 7.07 11.51 -5.01
N ASP A 143 6.38 10.38 -4.84
CA ASP A 143 6.95 9.17 -4.26
C ASP A 143 7.46 8.18 -5.33
N GLY A 144 7.01 8.33 -6.57
CA GLY A 144 7.36 7.47 -7.70
C GLY A 144 6.76 7.94 -9.01
N ARG A 145 7.41 7.58 -10.11
CA ARG A 145 6.99 7.90 -11.48
C ARG A 145 6.53 6.68 -12.25
N THR A 146 6.75 5.47 -11.75
CA THR A 146 6.26 4.22 -12.36
C THR A 146 5.28 3.51 -11.43
N GLU A 147 4.46 2.63 -12.01
CA GLU A 147 3.55 1.77 -11.25
C GLU A 147 4.29 0.97 -10.18
N ASN A 148 5.41 0.34 -10.55
CA ASN A 148 6.25 -0.44 -9.63
C ASN A 148 6.80 0.39 -8.48
N GLU A 149 7.23 1.63 -8.74
CA GLU A 149 7.72 2.52 -7.68
C GLU A 149 6.62 2.90 -6.70
N LEU A 150 5.42 3.24 -7.20
CA LEU A 150 4.27 3.59 -6.37
C LEU A 150 3.84 2.42 -5.50
N PHE A 151 3.70 1.22 -6.07
CA PHE A 151 3.38 0.02 -5.30
C PHE A 151 4.45 -0.27 -4.24
N ARG A 152 5.73 -0.23 -4.60
CA ARG A 152 6.84 -0.47 -3.66
C ARG A 152 6.82 0.52 -2.49
N LYS A 153 6.54 1.80 -2.75
CA LYS A 153 6.49 2.84 -1.72
C LYS A 153 5.26 2.72 -0.82
N ALA A 154 4.10 2.40 -1.41
CA ALA A 154 2.87 2.14 -0.67
C ALA A 154 2.99 0.89 0.19
N ASP A 155 3.56 -0.19 -0.33
CA ASP A 155 3.83 -1.43 0.41
C ASP A 155 4.77 -1.18 1.59
N HIS A 156 5.87 -0.46 1.39
CA HIS A 156 6.76 -0.13 2.50
C HIS A 156 6.04 0.72 3.57
N ALA A 157 5.14 1.63 3.18
CA ALA A 157 4.32 2.37 4.14
C ALA A 157 3.33 1.48 4.90
N LEU A 158 2.69 0.53 4.22
CA LEU A 158 1.81 -0.48 4.81
C LEU A 158 2.57 -1.37 5.80
N TYR A 159 3.75 -1.85 5.41
CA TYR A 159 4.61 -2.63 6.30
C TYR A 159 4.88 -1.87 7.61
N ARG A 160 5.22 -0.57 7.53
CA ARG A 160 5.44 0.26 8.72
C ARG A 160 4.19 0.45 9.55
N ALA A 161 3.03 0.57 8.92
CA ALA A 161 1.76 0.62 9.62
C ALA A 161 1.55 -0.66 10.44
N LYS A 162 1.78 -1.84 9.83
CA LYS A 162 1.67 -3.14 10.51
C LYS A 162 2.70 -3.30 11.62
N ALA A 163 3.96 -2.92 11.38
CA ALA A 163 5.06 -3.00 12.34
C ALA A 163 4.86 -2.03 13.53
N SER A 164 4.19 -0.90 13.32
CA SER A 164 3.94 0.11 14.34
C SER A 164 2.63 -0.09 15.11
N GLY A 165 2.11 -1.32 15.14
CA GLY A 165 0.91 -1.66 15.91
C GLY A 165 -0.39 -1.74 15.12
N ARG A 166 -0.34 -1.72 13.78
CA ARG A 166 -1.51 -1.86 12.88
C ARG A 166 -2.53 -0.71 13.03
N LYS A 167 -3.73 -0.86 12.44
CA LYS A 167 -4.88 0.05 12.60
C LYS A 167 -4.59 1.49 12.22
N GLN A 168 -3.68 1.71 11.27
CA GLN A 168 -3.21 3.03 10.91
C GLN A 168 -2.88 3.11 9.42
N ILE A 169 -3.03 4.31 8.87
CA ILE A 169 -2.58 4.63 7.52
C ILE A 169 -1.24 5.34 7.62
N ARG A 170 -0.30 5.04 6.73
CA ARG A 170 0.96 5.76 6.64
C ARG A 170 1.19 6.27 5.23
N LEU A 171 1.74 7.48 5.14
CA LEU A 171 2.28 8.00 3.90
C LEU A 171 3.61 7.33 3.59
N ALA A 172 3.87 7.18 2.30
CA ALA A 172 5.20 7.04 1.77
C ALA A 172 6.01 8.27 2.19
N TYR A 173 7.23 8.01 2.62
CA TYR A 173 8.22 9.05 2.84
C TYR A 173 9.41 8.75 1.94
N GLU A 174 10.09 9.80 1.51
CA GLU A 174 11.50 9.68 1.14
C GLU A 174 12.24 9.15 2.37
N GLU A 175 12.88 7.99 2.23
CA GLU A 175 13.97 7.65 3.13
C GLU A 175 15.08 8.68 2.90
N ARG A 176 15.04 9.80 3.60
CA ARG A 176 16.31 10.30 4.12
C ARG A 176 16.71 9.28 5.16
N MET A 177 17.55 8.34 4.77
CA MET A 177 18.28 7.54 5.73
C MET A 177 18.98 8.56 6.64
N VAL A 178 18.55 8.66 7.88
CA VAL A 178 19.33 9.32 8.93
C VAL A 178 20.05 8.17 9.61
N PRO A 179 21.33 7.94 9.34
CA PRO A 179 22.09 6.94 10.06
C PRO A 179 21.91 7.22 11.55
N LYS A 180 21.36 6.27 12.31
CA LYS A 180 21.31 6.43 13.76
C LYS A 180 22.76 6.50 14.24
N THR A 181 23.15 7.64 14.82
CA THR A 181 24.49 7.91 15.37
C THR A 181 24.94 6.88 16.41
N THR A 182 24.02 6.08 16.96
CA THR A 182 24.33 4.96 17.86
C THR A 182 25.05 3.78 17.20
N HIS A 183 25.03 3.68 15.86
CA HIS A 183 25.62 2.55 15.12
C HIS A 183 26.81 2.93 14.25
N TYR A 184 27.05 4.22 14.04
CA TYR A 184 28.13 4.74 13.21
C TYR A 184 28.82 5.91 13.92
N THR A 185 30.15 5.89 13.91
CA THR A 185 30.96 7.00 14.42
C THR A 185 30.74 8.25 13.56
N GLN A 186 30.94 9.44 14.15
CA GLN A 186 30.86 10.71 13.42
C GLN A 186 31.78 10.74 12.18
N ILE A 187 32.97 10.17 12.29
CA ILE A 187 33.93 10.06 11.18
C ILE A 187 33.38 9.20 10.03
N GLN A 188 32.66 8.11 10.34
CA GLN A 188 32.04 7.28 9.30
C GLN A 188 30.92 8.03 8.58
N LEU A 189 30.15 8.83 9.31
CA LEU A 189 29.08 9.64 8.72
C LEU A 189 29.63 10.74 7.82
N GLU A 190 30.69 11.44 8.25
CA GLU A 190 31.35 12.46 7.42
C GLU A 190 31.94 11.85 6.14
N ARG A 191 32.56 10.67 6.23
CA ARG A 191 33.10 9.95 5.05
C ARG A 191 31.99 9.49 4.11
N LEU A 192 30.90 8.97 4.64
CA LEU A 192 29.75 8.54 3.84
C LEU A 192 29.12 9.72 3.11
N SER A 193 28.93 10.84 3.80
CA SER A 193 28.37 12.07 3.23
C SER A 193 29.22 12.60 2.09
N LYS A 194 30.55 12.65 2.30
CA LYS A 194 31.50 13.04 1.26
C LYS A 194 31.45 12.11 0.05
N LEU A 195 31.39 10.79 0.27
CA LEU A 195 31.32 9.81 -0.81
C LEU A 195 30.02 9.94 -1.62
N ALA A 196 28.89 10.17 -0.94
CA ALA A 196 27.60 10.40 -1.57
C ALA A 196 27.64 11.63 -2.49
N GLU A 197 28.23 12.73 -2.01
CA GLU A 197 28.42 13.97 -2.78
C GLU A 197 29.32 13.75 -4.01
N GLU A 198 30.46 13.07 -3.85
CA GLU A 198 31.39 12.75 -4.95
C GLU A 198 30.74 11.86 -6.03
N LYS A 199 29.83 10.97 -5.63
CA LYS A 199 29.14 10.03 -6.52
C LYS A 199 27.84 10.60 -7.09
N GLY A 200 27.35 11.73 -6.58
CA GLY A 200 26.06 12.30 -6.98
C GLY A 200 24.88 11.38 -6.65
N VAL A 201 25.00 10.56 -5.62
CA VAL A 201 23.95 9.62 -5.15
C VAL A 201 23.61 9.92 -3.69
N SER A 202 22.53 9.36 -3.15
CA SER A 202 22.22 9.54 -1.74
C SER A 202 23.06 8.62 -0.84
N GLU A 203 23.31 9.04 0.41
CA GLU A 203 23.94 8.20 1.44
C GLU A 203 23.17 6.88 1.63
N ALA A 204 21.85 6.90 1.42
CA ALA A 204 20.98 5.73 1.50
C ALA A 204 21.24 4.73 0.37
N ASP A 205 21.54 5.20 -0.84
CA ASP A 205 21.85 4.33 -1.98
C ASP A 205 23.15 3.58 -1.74
N LEU A 206 24.17 4.30 -1.25
CA LEU A 206 25.47 3.71 -0.90
C LEU A 206 25.37 2.70 0.25
N LEU A 207 24.54 2.97 1.27
CA LEU A 207 24.35 2.04 2.37
C LEU A 207 23.54 0.81 1.97
N ARG A 208 22.58 0.94 1.03
CA ARG A 208 21.87 -0.21 0.45
C ARG A 208 22.82 -1.05 -0.40
N GLU A 209 23.59 -0.42 -1.29
CA GLU A 209 24.64 -1.10 -2.07
C GLU A 209 25.62 -1.84 -1.16
N ALA A 210 26.12 -1.18 -0.11
CA ALA A 210 27.01 -1.80 0.86
C ALA A 210 26.36 -2.96 1.63
N MET A 211 25.05 -2.89 1.90
CA MET A 211 24.31 -3.98 2.54
C MET A 211 24.15 -5.16 1.57
N ASP A 212 23.80 -4.92 0.32
CA ASP A 212 23.63 -5.94 -0.70
C ASP A 212 24.97 -6.65 -0.99
N ASP A 213 26.06 -5.88 -1.07
CA ASP A 213 27.42 -6.40 -1.17
C ASP A 213 27.80 -7.24 0.05
N PHE A 214 27.44 -6.77 1.25
CA PHE A 214 27.68 -7.49 2.49
C PHE A 214 26.92 -8.82 2.53
N LEU A 215 25.63 -8.82 2.18
CA LEU A 215 24.81 -10.03 2.15
C LEU A 215 25.31 -11.01 1.08
N THR A 216 25.66 -10.50 -0.10
CA THR A 216 26.27 -11.28 -1.20
C THR A 216 27.56 -11.93 -0.76
N LYS A 217 28.43 -11.19 -0.05
CA LYS A 217 29.67 -11.72 0.52
C LYS A 217 29.44 -12.91 1.46
N TYR A 218 28.31 -12.95 2.17
CA TYR A 218 27.94 -14.05 3.06
C TYR A 218 26.99 -15.07 2.43
N GLY A 219 26.69 -14.96 1.13
CA GLY A 219 25.84 -15.90 0.39
C GLY A 219 24.35 -15.82 0.74
N VAL A 220 23.90 -14.72 1.34
CA VAL A 220 22.49 -14.47 1.69
C VAL A 220 21.85 -13.69 0.55
N ASN A 221 21.55 -14.36 -0.55
CA ASN A 221 21.06 -13.70 -1.77
C ASN A 221 19.53 -13.69 -1.87
N ASP A 222 18.87 -14.67 -1.26
CA ASP A 222 17.43 -14.83 -1.28
C ASP A 222 16.95 -15.15 0.14
N ILE A 223 15.83 -14.56 0.52
CA ILE A 223 15.02 -15.07 1.64
C ILE A 223 14.04 -16.02 0.98
N GLU A 224 14.14 -17.33 1.24
CA GLU A 224 13.06 -18.26 0.87
C GLU A 224 11.77 -17.79 1.54
N THR A 225 10.91 -17.16 0.77
CA THR A 225 9.49 -16.88 1.10
C THR A 225 8.64 -18.12 0.88
#